data_AF-C2MAQ6-F1
#
_entry.id   AF-C2MAQ6-F1
#
_cell.length_a   1.000
_cell.length_b   1.000
_cell.length_c   1.000
_cell.angle_alpha   90.00
_cell.angle_beta   90.00
_cell.angle_gamma   90.00
#
_symmetry.space_group_name_H-M   'P 1'
#
loop_
_entity.id
_entity.type
_entity.pdbx_description
1 polymer ?
#
loop_
_entity_poly.entity_id
_entity_poly.type
_entity_poly.pdbx_seq_one_letter_code
_entity_poly.pdbx_strand_id
1 'polypeptide(L)'
;MKNIMTFLPLALTLLLACQPSTDSSAEVTNMDSIIATDTVVADSQPELTVEQIVIDRELAFDKYTLEDSYQYQKETRTIQWNKIREQLLRIEQLQATPHRWGVLQNYKNLNGEAPLTKVWSRDSYKLVSDSLGVERYQAVPLYASTDTLTPELYGRDGTLIAMTDTQGSNFWQGRTESPEADWYVPKRYVKLLKPDVTFSHVVVVDRKNQYIITLERQAPAHYLVRSINPATTGRHKPPHAKETPLGIFLLQEKKPKMFYTSDGSSRIAGFAPWASRFTCGAYIHGVPVNNPKGKIVEYSHSLGTTPRSHMCVRNASSHAKFVYDNCPTLATLIVVIE
;
A
#
# COMPACT_ATOMS: atom_id res chain seq x y z
N MET A 1 -58.60 36.37 -46.67
CA MET A 1 -58.74 34.91 -46.88
C MET A 1 -58.50 34.28 -45.51
N LYS A 2 -59.48 34.22 -44.59
CA LYS A 2 -60.54 33.17 -44.40
C LYS A 2 -59.91 31.76 -44.45
N ASN A 3 -59.82 30.94 -43.39
CA ASN A 3 -60.67 30.64 -42.21
C ASN A 3 -59.78 30.22 -41.00
N ILE A 4 -59.98 30.64 -39.72
CA ILE A 4 -61.00 30.26 -38.69
C ILE A 4 -60.91 28.74 -38.35
N MET A 5 -60.29 28.28 -37.25
CA MET A 5 -60.63 28.30 -35.79
C MET A 5 -61.72 27.31 -35.37
N THR A 6 -61.44 26.41 -34.39
CA THR A 6 -62.28 25.82 -33.30
C THR A 6 -61.61 24.55 -32.73
N PHE A 7 -61.18 24.42 -31.45
CA PHE A 7 -61.87 24.26 -30.14
C PHE A 7 -62.56 22.90 -29.84
N LEU A 8 -61.94 22.11 -28.94
CA LEU A 8 -62.49 21.36 -27.77
C LEU A 8 -63.33 20.06 -27.98
N PRO A 9 -63.71 19.31 -26.90
CA PRO A 9 -63.17 18.00 -26.51
C PRO A 9 -64.24 16.87 -26.54
N LEU A 10 -63.90 15.63 -26.19
CA LEU A 10 -64.91 14.65 -25.79
C LEU A 10 -64.40 13.69 -24.70
N ALA A 11 -65.04 13.77 -23.55
CA ALA A 11 -64.97 12.81 -22.46
C ALA A 11 -65.93 11.64 -22.74
N LEU A 12 -65.58 10.42 -22.28
CA LEU A 12 -66.61 9.50 -21.80
C LEU A 12 -66.06 8.57 -20.72
N THR A 13 -66.57 8.82 -19.51
CA THR A 13 -66.55 7.98 -18.32
C THR A 13 -67.49 6.77 -18.48
N LEU A 14 -67.11 5.61 -17.96
CA LEU A 14 -68.05 4.56 -17.55
C LEU A 14 -67.71 4.14 -16.11
N LEU A 15 -68.51 4.67 -15.18
CA LEU A 15 -68.69 4.20 -13.81
C LEU A 15 -69.95 3.34 -13.76
N LEU A 16 -69.85 2.13 -13.21
CA LEU A 16 -70.92 1.33 -12.59
C LEU A 16 -70.22 0.68 -11.37
N ALA A 17 -70.32 1.16 -10.13
CA ALA A 17 -71.44 1.35 -9.19
C ALA A 17 -71.99 0.04 -8.58
N CYS A 18 -71.75 -0.10 -7.26
CA CYS A 18 -72.56 -0.73 -6.19
C CYS A 18 -72.80 -2.26 -6.22
N GLN A 19 -72.75 -3.04 -5.13
CA GLN A 19 -72.81 -2.77 -3.68
C GLN A 19 -72.36 -4.04 -2.89
N PRO A 20 -72.21 -3.97 -1.54
CA PRO A 20 -71.64 -5.01 -0.69
C PRO A 20 -72.71 -5.95 -0.11
N SER A 21 -72.28 -7.13 0.35
CA SER A 21 -73.07 -8.03 1.19
C SER A 21 -72.38 -8.25 2.53
N THR A 22 -73.13 -8.00 3.61
CA THR A 22 -72.76 -8.14 5.02
C THR A 22 -72.95 -9.58 5.52
N ASP A 23 -72.05 -9.96 6.44
CA ASP A 23 -72.15 -10.90 7.58
C ASP A 23 -72.46 -12.40 7.38
N SER A 24 -71.49 -13.24 7.76
CA SER A 24 -71.72 -14.28 8.79
C SER A 24 -70.43 -14.65 9.55
N SER A 25 -70.57 -14.75 10.86
CA SER A 25 -69.56 -15.08 11.88
C SER A 25 -69.20 -16.57 11.98
N ALA A 26 -67.97 -16.82 12.48
CA ALA A 26 -67.36 -18.07 13.00
C ALA A 26 -66.93 -19.10 11.93
N GLU A 27 -65.76 -19.77 11.99
CA GLU A 27 -64.95 -20.24 13.12
C GLU A 27 -63.44 -20.11 12.84
N VAL A 28 -62.69 -19.96 13.93
CA VAL A 28 -61.23 -20.05 13.97
C VAL A 28 -60.83 -21.51 13.85
N THR A 29 -59.92 -21.83 12.91
CA THR A 29 -59.08 -23.03 13.03
C THR A 29 -57.67 -22.67 12.60
N ASN A 30 -56.77 -22.64 13.60
CA ASN A 30 -55.33 -22.57 13.40
C ASN A 30 -54.87 -23.77 12.57
N MET A 31 -54.10 -23.52 11.51
CA MET A 31 -53.09 -24.46 11.04
C MET A 31 -51.89 -23.68 10.52
N ASP A 32 -50.85 -23.73 11.35
CA ASP A 32 -49.50 -23.26 11.09
C ASP A 32 -48.95 -23.83 9.77
N SER A 33 -48.43 -22.96 8.92
CA SER A 33 -47.33 -23.31 8.02
C SER A 33 -46.45 -22.08 7.83
N ILE A 34 -45.53 -21.91 8.78
CA ILE A 34 -44.38 -21.04 8.62
C ILE A 34 -43.56 -21.63 7.47
N ILE A 35 -43.60 -20.97 6.31
CA ILE A 35 -42.62 -21.21 5.25
C ILE A 35 -41.29 -20.72 5.81
N ALA A 36 -40.51 -21.66 6.33
CA ALA A 36 -39.12 -21.44 6.66
C ALA A 36 -38.40 -21.11 5.36
N THR A 37 -38.16 -19.82 5.13
CA THR A 37 -37.14 -19.37 4.18
C THR A 37 -35.81 -19.89 4.67
N ASP A 38 -35.39 -20.98 4.05
CA ASP A 38 -34.07 -21.59 4.20
C ASP A 38 -33.05 -20.50 3.89
N THR A 39 -32.50 -19.93 4.96
CA THR A 39 -31.44 -18.94 4.85
C THR A 39 -30.24 -19.76 4.47
N VAL A 40 -29.94 -19.81 3.17
CA VAL A 40 -28.70 -20.38 2.64
C VAL A 40 -27.58 -19.60 3.32
N VAL A 41 -27.04 -20.18 4.38
CA VAL A 41 -25.81 -19.71 5.01
C VAL A 41 -24.79 -19.76 3.90
N ALA A 42 -24.40 -18.59 3.39
CA ALA A 42 -23.30 -18.50 2.45
C ALA A 42 -22.13 -19.21 3.11
N ASP A 43 -21.74 -20.36 2.54
CA ASP A 43 -20.55 -21.09 2.97
C ASP A 43 -19.42 -20.08 3.08
N SER A 44 -18.97 -19.85 4.31
CA SER A 44 -17.76 -19.07 4.54
C SER A 44 -16.65 -19.81 3.80
N GLN A 45 -16.21 -19.24 2.67
CA GLN A 45 -15.05 -19.75 1.94
C GLN A 45 -13.94 -20.03 2.97
N PRO A 46 -13.27 -21.20 2.91
CA PRO A 46 -12.24 -21.53 3.88
C PRO A 46 -11.21 -20.40 3.92
N GLU A 47 -10.92 -19.92 5.12
CA GLU A 47 -9.95 -18.85 5.33
C GLU A 47 -8.61 -19.29 4.75
N LEU A 48 -8.09 -18.50 3.80
CA LEU A 48 -6.82 -18.79 3.14
C LEU A 48 -5.71 -18.94 4.20
N THR A 49 -4.94 -20.03 4.12
CA THR A 49 -3.80 -20.28 5.02
C THR A 49 -2.47 -20.10 4.30
N VAL A 50 -1.37 -20.08 5.06
CA VAL A 50 -0.03 -19.85 4.51
C VAL A 50 0.44 -20.99 3.61
N GLU A 51 -0.01 -22.22 3.87
CA GLU A 51 0.29 -23.42 3.09
C GLU A 51 -0.33 -23.38 1.68
N GLN A 52 -1.40 -22.60 1.51
CA GLN A 52 -2.08 -22.42 0.23
C GLN A 52 -1.41 -21.36 -0.65
N ILE A 53 -0.41 -20.62 -0.14
CA ILE A 53 0.36 -19.67 -0.94
C ILE A 53 1.36 -20.43 -1.82
N VAL A 54 1.07 -20.46 -3.12
CA VAL A 54 1.91 -21.06 -4.15
C VAL A 54 2.89 -20.02 -4.69
N ILE A 55 4.17 -20.37 -4.69
CA ILE A 55 5.25 -19.54 -5.25
C ILE A 55 6.06 -20.41 -6.21
N ASP A 56 5.94 -20.14 -7.51
CA ASP A 56 6.76 -20.79 -8.53
C ASP A 56 7.91 -19.89 -8.97
N ARG A 57 9.01 -20.50 -9.42
CA ARG A 57 10.19 -19.76 -9.89
C ARG A 57 10.18 -19.64 -11.41
N GLU A 58 9.92 -18.43 -11.90
CA GLU A 58 9.93 -18.11 -13.33
C GLU A 58 10.56 -16.73 -13.55
N LEU A 59 11.89 -16.70 -13.57
CA LEU A 59 12.66 -15.48 -13.60
C LEU A 59 12.47 -14.73 -14.94
N ALA A 60 12.07 -13.47 -14.85
CA ALA A 60 12.12 -12.52 -15.95
C ALA A 60 13.46 -11.74 -15.98
N PHE A 61 14.23 -11.83 -14.90
CA PHE A 61 15.57 -11.29 -14.77
C PHE A 61 16.45 -12.24 -13.95
N ASP A 62 17.56 -12.67 -14.53
CA ASP A 62 18.42 -13.73 -14.00
C ASP A 62 19.85 -13.28 -13.66
N LYS A 63 20.23 -12.05 -14.04
CA LYS A 63 21.58 -11.53 -13.82
C LYS A 63 21.82 -11.28 -12.32
N TYR A 64 22.94 -11.77 -11.78
CA TYR A 64 23.28 -11.69 -10.36
C TYR A 64 22.23 -12.36 -9.44
N THR A 65 21.54 -13.38 -9.95
CA THR A 65 20.57 -14.12 -9.15
C THR A 65 21.23 -14.75 -7.92
N LEU A 66 20.58 -14.65 -6.77
CA LEU A 66 21.00 -15.37 -5.56
C LEU A 66 20.38 -16.77 -5.53
N GLU A 67 21.16 -17.72 -5.06
CA GLU A 67 20.64 -19.00 -4.56
C GLU A 67 19.85 -18.78 -3.27
N ASP A 68 19.00 -19.75 -2.91
CA ASP A 68 18.18 -19.67 -1.69
C ASP A 68 19.02 -19.63 -0.41
N SER A 69 20.23 -20.16 -0.49
CA SER A 69 21.26 -20.11 0.54
C SER A 69 22.55 -19.60 -0.09
N TYR A 70 23.10 -18.51 0.44
CA TYR A 70 24.28 -17.86 -0.12
C TYR A 70 25.24 -17.40 0.98
N GLN A 71 26.53 -17.38 0.66
CA GLN A 71 27.58 -17.02 1.60
C GLN A 71 27.80 -15.52 1.65
N TYR A 72 27.89 -14.99 2.86
CA TYR A 72 28.42 -13.66 3.12
C TYR A 72 29.50 -13.76 4.20
N GLN A 73 30.76 -13.59 3.79
CA GLN A 73 31.93 -13.82 4.66
C GLN A 73 31.91 -15.23 5.27
N LYS A 74 31.75 -15.34 6.59
CA LYS A 74 31.67 -16.62 7.32
C LYS A 74 30.24 -17.02 7.67
N GLU A 75 29.26 -16.20 7.30
CA GLU A 75 27.85 -16.41 7.60
C GLU A 75 27.13 -16.93 6.35
N THR A 76 26.30 -17.96 6.56
CA THR A 76 25.34 -18.40 5.54
C THR A 76 24.04 -17.62 5.74
N ARG A 77 23.57 -16.98 4.68
CA ARG A 77 22.28 -16.28 4.65
C ARG A 77 21.30 -17.06 3.80
N THR A 78 20.02 -16.92 4.14
CA THR A 78 18.96 -17.62 3.44
C THR A 78 17.81 -16.69 3.08
N ILE A 79 17.15 -17.00 1.97
CA ILE A 79 15.88 -16.36 1.63
C ILE A 79 14.82 -16.80 2.64
N GLN A 80 14.13 -15.84 3.25
CA GLN A 80 13.15 -16.09 4.32
C GLN A 80 11.77 -16.44 3.73
N TRP A 81 11.69 -17.54 2.97
CA TRP A 81 10.47 -17.94 2.25
C TRP A 81 9.23 -18.06 3.14
N ASN A 82 9.37 -18.48 4.40
CA ASN A 82 8.24 -18.54 5.34
C ASN A 82 7.67 -17.16 5.62
N LYS A 83 8.53 -16.18 5.94
CA LYS A 83 8.10 -14.78 6.13
C LYS A 83 7.52 -14.19 4.85
N ILE A 84 8.10 -14.52 3.69
CA ILE A 84 7.54 -14.09 2.40
C ILE A 84 6.11 -14.62 2.24
N ARG A 85 5.86 -15.92 2.49
CA ARG A 85 4.51 -16.49 2.40
C ARG A 85 3.54 -15.85 3.38
N GLU A 86 3.96 -15.58 4.63
CA GLU A 86 3.13 -14.87 5.62
C GLU A 86 2.73 -13.47 5.12
N GLN A 87 3.67 -12.74 4.52
CA GLN A 87 3.38 -11.41 3.95
C GLN A 87 2.46 -11.49 2.73
N LEU A 88 2.65 -12.48 1.85
CA LEU A 88 1.77 -12.70 0.70
C LEU A 88 0.36 -13.09 1.15
N LEU A 89 0.24 -13.95 2.17
CA LEU A 89 -1.05 -14.28 2.78
C LEU A 89 -1.75 -13.02 3.30
N ARG A 90 -1.03 -12.18 4.06
CA ARG A 90 -1.57 -10.90 4.54
C ARG A 90 -2.05 -10.04 3.38
N ILE A 91 -1.29 -9.94 2.29
CA ILE A 91 -1.68 -9.18 1.09
C ILE A 91 -2.95 -9.77 0.44
N GLU A 92 -3.07 -11.09 0.33
CA GLU A 92 -4.29 -11.71 -0.20
C GLU A 92 -5.51 -11.44 0.69
N GLN A 93 -5.36 -11.55 2.00
CA GLN A 93 -6.43 -11.24 2.96
C GLN A 93 -6.88 -9.77 2.85
N LEU A 94 -5.92 -8.84 2.71
CA LEU A 94 -6.21 -7.43 2.50
C LEU A 94 -7.00 -7.22 1.20
N GLN A 95 -6.61 -7.86 0.11
CA GLN A 95 -7.27 -7.73 -1.20
C GLN A 95 -8.63 -8.43 -1.29
N ALA A 96 -8.85 -9.49 -0.51
CA ALA A 96 -10.07 -10.31 -0.57
C ALA A 96 -11.32 -9.55 -0.11
N THR A 97 -11.15 -8.53 0.72
CA THR A 97 -12.28 -7.73 1.21
C THR A 97 -12.49 -6.52 0.29
N PRO A 98 -13.74 -6.22 -0.14
CA PRO A 98 -14.00 -5.05 -0.97
C PRO A 98 -13.71 -3.78 -0.18
N HIS A 99 -12.56 -3.17 -0.50
CA HIS A 99 -12.09 -1.94 0.11
C HIS A 99 -11.81 -0.90 -0.96
N ARG A 100 -12.14 0.36 -0.66
CA ARG A 100 -11.52 1.47 -1.40
C ARG A 100 -10.14 1.70 -0.80
N TRP A 101 -9.09 1.65 -1.61
CA TRP A 101 -7.74 1.87 -1.13
C TRP A 101 -7.31 3.33 -1.20
N GLY A 102 -6.48 3.73 -0.24
CA GLY A 102 -5.69 4.95 -0.29
C GLY A 102 -4.23 4.68 0.05
N VAL A 103 -3.41 5.69 -0.16
CA VAL A 103 -2.01 5.73 0.31
C VAL A 103 -1.76 7.03 1.07
N LEU A 104 -1.11 6.91 2.22
CA LEU A 104 -0.64 8.05 2.99
C LEU A 104 0.47 8.77 2.21
N GLN A 105 0.34 10.07 1.99
CA GLN A 105 1.34 10.87 1.26
C GLN A 105 1.72 12.11 2.05
N ASN A 106 3.01 12.26 2.33
CA ASN A 106 3.56 13.51 2.81
C ASN A 106 5.06 13.69 2.50
N TYR A 107 5.55 13.10 1.40
CA TYR A 107 6.93 13.28 0.97
C TYR A 107 7.35 14.76 0.96
N LYS A 108 8.45 15.07 1.65
CA LYS A 108 8.96 16.42 1.87
C LYS A 108 7.92 17.42 2.43
N ASN A 109 6.98 16.96 3.24
CA ASN A 109 5.87 17.77 3.77
C ASN A 109 5.01 18.43 2.68
N LEU A 110 4.88 17.79 1.50
CA LEU A 110 4.10 18.34 0.39
C LEU A 110 2.66 18.67 0.77
N ASN A 111 2.08 17.92 1.71
CA ASN A 111 0.70 18.10 2.19
C ASN A 111 0.64 18.85 3.54
N GLY A 112 1.72 19.55 3.88
CA GLY A 112 1.89 20.29 5.14
C GLY A 112 2.68 19.51 6.18
N GLU A 113 3.33 20.24 7.08
CA GLU A 113 3.98 19.61 8.24
C GLU A 113 2.91 19.04 9.18
N ALA A 114 3.09 17.79 9.64
CA ALA A 114 2.18 17.18 10.59
C ALA A 114 2.18 17.96 11.93
N PRO A 115 1.05 18.14 12.62
CA PRO A 115 1.04 18.68 14.00
C PRO A 115 1.77 17.73 14.97
N LEU A 116 2.14 18.23 16.16
CA LEU A 116 2.75 17.38 17.20
C LEU A 116 1.74 16.34 17.70
N THR A 117 2.21 15.12 17.92
CA THR A 117 1.45 14.04 18.56
C THR A 117 1.32 14.26 20.07
N LYS A 118 0.38 13.56 20.71
CA LYS A 118 0.17 13.58 22.17
C LYS A 118 1.47 13.28 22.94
N VAL A 119 2.19 12.26 22.48
CA VAL A 119 3.50 11.88 23.00
C VAL A 119 4.52 12.02 21.87
N TRP A 120 5.53 12.85 22.11
CA TRP A 120 6.62 13.06 21.17
C TRP A 120 7.93 13.23 21.92
N SER A 121 9.02 12.95 21.21
CA SER A 121 10.38 13.19 21.68
C SER A 121 11.15 14.01 20.65
N ARG A 122 12.20 14.68 21.10
CA ARG A 122 13.16 15.37 20.23
C ARG A 122 14.56 14.87 20.51
N ASP A 123 15.25 14.43 19.47
CA ASP A 123 16.60 13.92 19.58
C ASP A 123 17.66 15.03 19.64
N SER A 124 18.92 14.64 19.80
CA SER A 124 20.08 15.54 19.82
C SER A 124 20.29 16.29 18.48
N TYR A 125 19.69 15.81 17.40
CA TYR A 125 19.69 16.44 16.08
C TYR A 125 18.47 17.32 15.83
N LYS A 126 17.65 17.55 16.87
CA LYS A 126 16.41 18.35 16.86
C LYS A 126 15.29 17.74 16.00
N LEU A 127 15.41 16.49 15.58
CA LEU A 127 14.36 15.76 14.89
C LEU A 127 13.27 15.36 15.90
N VAL A 128 12.00 15.49 15.48
CA VAL A 128 10.84 15.17 16.32
C VAL A 128 10.25 13.84 15.86
N SER A 129 9.95 12.96 16.80
CA SER A 129 9.31 11.67 16.53
C SER A 129 8.17 11.40 17.52
N ASP A 130 7.22 10.56 17.12
CA ASP A 130 6.19 10.04 18.03
C ASP A 130 6.76 8.98 19.00
N SER A 131 5.87 8.37 19.78
CA SER A 131 6.20 7.31 20.74
C SER A 131 6.70 6.01 20.10
N LEU A 132 6.50 5.81 18.78
CA LEU A 132 6.99 4.66 18.03
C LEU A 132 8.27 4.97 17.23
N GLY A 133 8.83 6.17 17.38
CA GLY A 133 10.02 6.60 16.66
C GLY A 133 9.76 6.92 15.18
N VAL A 134 8.51 7.12 14.77
CA VAL A 134 8.19 7.65 13.44
C VAL A 134 8.43 9.16 13.47
N GLU A 135 9.26 9.63 12.55
CA GLU A 135 9.63 11.04 12.51
C GLU A 135 8.52 11.90 11.92
N ARG A 136 8.28 13.06 12.56
CA ARG A 136 7.32 14.07 12.13
C ARG A 136 7.58 14.56 10.70
N TYR A 137 8.85 14.66 10.31
CA TYR A 137 9.20 15.09 8.95
C TYR A 137 8.75 14.03 7.95
N GLN A 138 7.86 14.43 7.04
CA GLN A 138 7.24 13.58 6.01
C GLN A 138 6.25 12.53 6.55
N ALA A 139 5.86 12.64 7.82
CA ALA A 139 4.81 11.82 8.39
C ALA A 139 3.42 12.35 8.07
N VAL A 140 2.44 11.46 8.21
CA VAL A 140 1.02 11.77 8.19
C VAL A 140 0.48 11.67 9.62
N PRO A 141 -0.20 12.69 10.16
CA PRO A 141 -0.80 12.60 11.50
C PRO A 141 -1.98 11.62 11.51
N LEU A 142 -1.97 10.68 12.45
CA LEU A 142 -3.03 9.70 12.68
C LEU A 142 -3.77 10.06 13.96
N TYR A 143 -5.10 10.15 13.86
CA TYR A 143 -5.97 10.55 14.96
C TYR A 143 -6.85 9.38 15.39
N ALA A 144 -7.08 9.28 16.70
CA ALA A 144 -8.06 8.36 17.25
C ALA A 144 -9.49 8.79 16.88
N SER A 145 -10.41 7.84 16.87
CA SER A 145 -11.85 8.13 16.76
C SER A 145 -12.38 8.99 17.91
N THR A 146 -11.74 8.92 19.08
CA THR A 146 -12.13 9.63 20.30
C THR A 146 -11.57 11.06 20.39
N ASP A 147 -10.58 11.42 19.56
CA ASP A 147 -9.92 12.73 19.59
C ASP A 147 -9.31 13.09 18.23
N THR A 148 -9.99 14.01 17.52
CA THR A 148 -9.53 14.56 16.24
C THR A 148 -8.85 15.92 16.39
N LEU A 149 -8.56 16.39 17.61
CA LEU A 149 -7.86 17.66 17.86
C LEU A 149 -6.34 17.47 17.87
N THR A 150 -5.87 16.41 18.54
CA THR A 150 -4.42 16.11 18.65
C THR A 150 -4.13 14.71 18.11
N PRO A 151 -3.18 14.54 17.16
CA PRO A 151 -2.88 13.22 16.64
C PRO A 151 -2.25 12.33 17.72
N GLU A 152 -2.53 11.04 17.63
CA GLU A 152 -1.99 10.04 18.55
C GLU A 152 -0.61 9.57 18.09
N LEU A 153 -0.47 9.27 16.80
CA LEU A 153 0.75 8.74 16.18
C LEU A 153 0.99 9.36 14.81
N TYR A 154 2.14 9.03 14.22
CA TYR A 154 2.47 9.32 12.84
C TYR A 154 2.44 8.05 11.98
N GLY A 155 1.73 8.13 10.86
CA GLY A 155 1.83 7.18 9.75
C GLY A 155 2.97 7.57 8.82
N ARG A 156 3.65 6.58 8.25
CA ARG A 156 4.70 6.84 7.25
C ARG A 156 4.07 7.12 5.89
N ASP A 157 4.65 8.07 5.17
CA ASP A 157 4.36 8.26 3.75
C ASP A 157 4.57 6.93 3.00
N GLY A 158 3.67 6.57 2.10
CA GLY A 158 3.66 5.30 1.37
C GLY A 158 2.88 4.16 2.03
N THR A 159 2.48 4.29 3.29
CA THR A 159 1.64 3.28 3.95
C THR A 159 0.26 3.18 3.28
N LEU A 160 -0.20 1.96 3.03
CA LEU A 160 -1.56 1.69 2.54
C LEU A 160 -2.59 1.97 3.63
N ILE A 161 -3.77 2.44 3.20
CA ILE A 161 -4.94 2.59 4.06
C ILE A 161 -6.17 1.96 3.36
N ALA A 162 -6.81 1.01 4.04
CA ALA A 162 -8.09 0.44 3.63
C ALA A 162 -9.22 1.33 4.17
N MET A 163 -9.96 1.98 3.28
CA MET A 163 -10.95 2.99 3.68
C MET A 163 -12.22 2.32 4.19
N THR A 164 -12.66 2.69 5.40
CA THR A 164 -13.87 2.16 6.05
C THR A 164 -15.06 3.11 5.96
N ASP A 165 -14.81 4.42 5.85
CA ASP A 165 -15.85 5.43 5.61
C ASP A 165 -15.32 6.55 4.72
N THR A 166 -16.16 6.99 3.79
CA THR A 166 -15.88 8.06 2.83
C THR A 166 -16.86 9.24 2.89
N GLN A 167 -17.85 9.21 3.80
CA GLN A 167 -18.91 10.20 3.90
C GLN A 167 -18.63 11.20 5.04
N GLY A 168 -18.38 12.47 4.70
CA GLY A 168 -18.37 13.61 5.66
C GLY A 168 -17.11 13.81 6.54
N SER A 169 -16.84 15.07 6.90
CA SER A 169 -15.66 15.63 7.62
C SER A 169 -14.38 15.90 6.80
N ASN A 170 -13.44 16.64 7.42
CA ASN A 170 -12.09 16.93 6.92
C ASN A 170 -11.14 15.71 6.99
N PHE A 171 -11.64 14.56 7.43
CA PHE A 171 -10.89 13.32 7.62
C PHE A 171 -11.42 12.19 6.73
N TRP A 172 -10.52 11.27 6.43
CA TRP A 172 -10.81 9.91 5.99
C TRP A 172 -10.72 8.97 7.17
N GLN A 173 -11.52 7.91 7.15
CA GLN A 173 -11.42 6.80 8.09
C GLN A 173 -10.91 5.57 7.37
N GLY A 174 -9.95 4.87 7.97
CA GLY A 174 -9.48 3.62 7.42
C GLY A 174 -8.43 2.94 8.26
N ARG A 175 -8.22 1.65 7.95
CA ARG A 175 -7.24 0.80 8.60
C ARG A 175 -5.90 0.92 7.90
N THR A 176 -4.83 1.23 8.62
CA THR A 176 -3.46 1.21 8.08
C THR A 176 -2.72 -0.05 8.50
N GLU A 177 -1.67 -0.44 7.79
CA GLU A 177 -0.83 -1.61 8.16
C GLU A 177 0.26 -1.29 9.18
N SER A 178 0.67 -0.02 9.30
CA SER A 178 1.75 0.37 10.20
C SER A 178 1.58 1.82 10.69
N PRO A 179 1.13 2.04 11.94
CA PRO A 179 0.68 1.02 12.90
C PRO A 179 -0.66 0.38 12.49
N GLU A 180 -0.84 -0.92 12.76
CA GLU A 180 -2.11 -1.61 12.46
C GLU A 180 -3.22 -1.18 13.41
N ALA A 181 -4.12 -0.32 12.93
CA ALA A 181 -5.33 0.11 13.62
C ALA A 181 -6.22 0.92 12.66
N ASP A 182 -7.43 1.22 13.11
CA ASP A 182 -8.33 2.16 12.44
C ASP A 182 -8.00 3.60 12.85
N TRP A 183 -7.81 4.46 11.86
CA TRP A 183 -7.37 5.83 12.06
C TRP A 183 -8.25 6.84 11.33
N TYR A 184 -8.32 8.03 11.92
CA TYR A 184 -8.79 9.24 11.25
C TYR A 184 -7.58 9.98 10.67
N VAL A 185 -7.61 10.23 9.37
CA VAL A 185 -6.50 10.88 8.64
C VAL A 185 -7.00 12.09 7.87
N PRO A 186 -6.42 13.30 8.04
CA PRO A 186 -6.88 14.47 7.31
C PRO A 186 -6.81 14.24 5.79
N LYS A 187 -7.87 14.62 5.07
CA LYS A 187 -8.05 14.27 3.64
C LYS A 187 -6.87 14.64 2.75
N ARG A 188 -6.21 15.75 3.05
CA ARG A 188 -5.04 16.25 2.31
C ARG A 188 -3.84 15.30 2.30
N TYR A 189 -3.75 14.38 3.26
CA TYR A 189 -2.64 13.43 3.37
C TYR A 189 -2.92 12.08 2.70
N VAL A 190 -4.09 11.87 2.12
CA VAL A 190 -4.45 10.57 1.51
C VAL A 190 -4.70 10.75 0.03
N LYS A 191 -3.99 9.98 -0.78
CA LYS A 191 -4.31 9.79 -2.20
C LYS A 191 -5.13 8.54 -2.34
N LEU A 192 -6.38 8.69 -2.78
CA LEU A 192 -7.23 7.55 -3.12
C LEU A 192 -6.70 6.85 -4.38
N LEU A 193 -6.70 5.53 -4.36
CA LEU A 193 -6.36 4.69 -5.51
C LEU A 193 -7.61 4.50 -6.39
N LYS A 194 -7.41 3.89 -7.56
CA LYS A 194 -8.53 3.51 -8.43
C LYS A 194 -9.42 2.48 -7.71
N PRO A 195 -10.75 2.51 -7.89
CA PRO A 195 -11.65 1.59 -7.19
C PRO A 195 -11.38 0.10 -7.45
N ASP A 196 -10.86 -0.23 -8.63
CA ASP A 196 -10.58 -1.58 -9.13
C ASP A 196 -9.11 -1.96 -9.03
N VAL A 197 -8.32 -1.23 -8.22
CA VAL A 197 -6.89 -1.51 -8.06
C VAL A 197 -6.67 -2.92 -7.49
N THR A 198 -5.79 -3.68 -8.13
CA THR A 198 -5.22 -4.93 -7.61
C THR A 198 -3.72 -4.77 -7.52
N PHE A 199 -3.12 -5.25 -6.43
CA PHE A 199 -1.67 -5.26 -6.27
C PHE A 199 -1.09 -6.46 -7.01
N SER A 200 -0.68 -6.22 -8.25
CA SER A 200 -0.16 -7.24 -9.17
C SER A 200 1.27 -7.65 -8.87
N HIS A 201 2.03 -6.80 -8.16
CA HIS A 201 3.44 -7.03 -7.88
C HIS A 201 3.74 -6.83 -6.39
N VAL A 202 4.61 -7.69 -5.87
CA VAL A 202 5.14 -7.58 -4.51
C VAL A 202 6.66 -7.64 -4.60
N VAL A 203 7.34 -6.61 -4.11
CA VAL A 203 8.79 -6.57 -4.01
C VAL A 203 9.17 -6.70 -2.55
N VAL A 204 9.78 -7.82 -2.20
CA VAL A 204 10.23 -8.07 -0.82
C VAL A 204 11.68 -7.65 -0.67
N VAL A 205 11.98 -6.88 0.36
CA VAL A 205 13.32 -6.45 0.74
C VAL A 205 13.63 -6.96 2.13
N ASP A 206 14.68 -7.77 2.24
CA ASP A 206 15.15 -8.27 3.52
C ASP A 206 16.35 -7.44 3.98
N ARG A 207 16.16 -6.65 5.04
CA ARG A 207 17.22 -5.77 5.57
C ARG A 207 18.24 -6.52 6.42
N LYS A 208 17.97 -7.74 6.87
CA LYS A 208 18.93 -8.54 7.64
C LYS A 208 19.86 -9.30 6.70
N ASN A 209 19.28 -10.01 5.74
CA ASN A 209 20.00 -10.85 4.79
C ASN A 209 20.47 -10.08 3.55
N GLN A 210 19.99 -8.85 3.33
CA GLN A 210 20.41 -7.94 2.27
C GLN A 210 20.10 -8.48 0.86
N TYR A 211 18.87 -8.92 0.65
CA TYR A 211 18.36 -9.31 -0.67
C TYR A 211 17.08 -8.54 -1.02
N ILE A 212 16.73 -8.61 -2.29
CA ILE A 212 15.46 -8.17 -2.83
C ILE A 212 14.88 -9.27 -3.75
N ILE A 213 13.58 -9.46 -3.70
CA ILE A 213 12.84 -10.38 -4.55
C ILE A 213 11.69 -9.63 -5.20
N THR A 214 11.49 -9.81 -6.50
CA THR A 214 10.30 -9.32 -7.20
C THR A 214 9.38 -10.50 -7.47
N LEU A 215 8.13 -10.41 -7.00
CA LEU A 215 7.06 -11.38 -7.22
C LEU A 215 5.96 -10.74 -8.07
N GLU A 216 5.40 -11.52 -8.99
CA GLU A 216 4.24 -11.14 -9.79
C GLU A 216 3.08 -12.09 -9.47
N ARG A 217 1.93 -11.53 -9.12
CA ARG A 217 0.71 -12.27 -8.83
C ARG A 217 0.04 -12.71 -10.13
N GLN A 218 -0.16 -14.01 -10.31
CA GLN A 218 -0.86 -14.55 -11.48
C GLN A 218 -2.34 -14.78 -11.20
N ALA A 219 -2.65 -15.25 -10.00
CA ALA A 219 -3.99 -15.53 -9.52
C ALA A 219 -4.02 -15.34 -7.98
N PRO A 220 -5.20 -15.36 -7.33
CA PRO A 220 -5.26 -15.41 -5.87
C PRO A 220 -4.37 -16.49 -5.30
N ALA A 221 -3.53 -16.11 -4.33
CA ALA A 221 -2.57 -16.98 -3.64
C ALA A 221 -1.49 -17.62 -4.53
N HIS A 222 -1.35 -17.21 -5.81
CA HIS A 222 -0.36 -17.76 -6.74
C HIS A 222 0.56 -16.67 -7.29
N TYR A 223 1.86 -16.83 -7.02
CA TYR A 223 2.90 -15.86 -7.34
C TYR A 223 4.04 -16.50 -8.13
N LEU A 224 4.61 -15.73 -9.05
CA LEU A 224 5.83 -16.07 -9.77
C LEU A 224 6.98 -15.21 -9.25
N VAL A 225 8.10 -15.85 -8.91
CA VAL A 225 9.36 -15.15 -8.63
C VAL A 225 9.95 -14.68 -9.94
N ARG A 226 10.04 -13.36 -10.12
CA ARG A 226 10.56 -12.73 -11.34
C ARG A 226 12.03 -12.31 -11.25
N SER A 227 12.53 -12.06 -10.04
CA SER A 227 13.95 -11.82 -9.77
C SER A 227 14.30 -12.10 -8.30
N ILE A 228 15.56 -12.48 -8.04
CA ILE A 228 16.13 -12.64 -6.70
C ILE A 228 17.53 -12.05 -6.73
N ASN A 229 17.82 -10.94 -6.04
CA ASN A 229 19.10 -10.26 -6.20
C ASN A 229 19.70 -9.76 -4.89
N PRO A 230 21.03 -9.59 -4.81
CA PRO A 230 21.65 -8.90 -3.70
C PRO A 230 21.24 -7.42 -3.71
N ALA A 231 20.88 -6.91 -2.55
CA ALA A 231 20.52 -5.51 -2.35
C ALA A 231 21.25 -4.93 -1.15
N THR A 232 21.27 -3.61 -1.02
CA THR A 232 21.77 -2.96 0.20
C THR A 232 20.83 -1.89 0.71
N THR A 233 20.41 -2.03 1.97
CA THR A 233 19.42 -1.15 2.60
C THR A 233 20.04 0.04 3.34
N GLY A 234 19.19 0.86 3.94
CA GLY A 234 19.55 2.01 4.76
C GLY A 234 20.26 1.62 6.06
N ARG A 235 21.32 2.34 6.41
CA ARG A 235 22.04 2.18 7.68
C ARG A 235 21.54 3.14 8.74
N HIS A 236 21.65 2.76 10.00
CA HIS A 236 21.49 3.69 11.12
C HIS A 236 22.72 4.60 11.23
N LYS A 237 22.62 5.86 10.77
CA LYS A 237 23.64 6.89 10.97
C LYS A 237 23.01 8.29 10.95
N PRO A 238 22.22 8.64 11.98
CA PRO A 238 21.58 9.95 12.05
C PRO A 238 22.60 11.10 12.11
N PRO A 239 22.23 12.32 11.66
CA PRO A 239 20.91 12.68 11.15
C PRO A 239 20.72 12.34 9.65
N HIS A 240 21.79 11.94 8.96
CA HIS A 240 21.80 11.88 7.50
C HIS A 240 21.32 10.54 6.92
N ALA A 241 21.53 9.42 7.61
CA ALA A 241 21.08 8.11 7.15
C ALA A 241 20.27 7.39 8.23
N LYS A 242 19.23 6.69 7.78
CA LYS A 242 18.33 5.89 8.61
C LYS A 242 18.14 4.52 7.99
N GLU A 243 17.73 3.57 8.81
CA GLU A 243 17.30 2.27 8.34
C GLU A 243 16.17 2.40 7.33
N THR A 244 16.15 1.50 6.36
CA THR A 244 14.94 1.31 5.56
C THR A 244 13.83 0.82 6.51
N PRO A 245 12.68 1.52 6.57
CA PRO A 245 11.62 1.21 7.53
C PRO A 245 10.99 -0.14 7.18
N LEU A 246 10.65 -0.92 8.22
CA LEU A 246 9.87 -2.15 8.09
C LEU A 246 8.41 -1.84 7.72
N GLY A 247 7.74 -2.79 7.08
CA GLY A 247 6.31 -2.72 6.76
C GLY A 247 5.99 -2.82 5.28
N ILE A 248 4.73 -2.59 4.94
CA ILE A 248 4.18 -2.65 3.58
C ILE A 248 3.96 -1.23 3.07
N PHE A 249 4.55 -0.91 1.92
CA PHE A 249 4.48 0.41 1.30
C PHE A 249 4.04 0.29 -0.15
N LEU A 250 3.33 1.29 -0.66
CA LEU A 250 2.98 1.36 -2.08
C LEU A 250 4.14 1.95 -2.89
N LEU A 251 4.41 1.42 -4.07
CA LEU A 251 5.28 2.06 -5.06
C LEU A 251 4.57 3.29 -5.64
N GLN A 252 5.10 4.50 -5.41
CA GLN A 252 4.39 5.75 -5.67
C GLN A 252 4.92 6.54 -6.88
N GLU A 253 6.23 6.56 -7.09
CA GLU A 253 6.87 7.40 -8.10
C GLU A 253 8.08 6.69 -8.72
N LYS A 254 8.39 7.01 -9.97
CA LYS A 254 9.55 6.51 -10.69
C LYS A 254 10.35 7.66 -11.30
N LYS A 255 11.69 7.63 -11.18
CA LYS A 255 12.61 8.59 -11.80
C LYS A 255 13.74 7.87 -12.52
N PRO A 256 14.01 8.17 -13.81
CA PRO A 256 15.17 7.58 -14.51
C PRO A 256 16.48 8.04 -13.90
N LYS A 257 16.54 9.27 -13.37
CA LYS A 257 17.63 9.81 -12.56
C LYS A 257 17.07 10.49 -11.32
N MET A 258 17.40 9.97 -10.14
CA MET A 258 17.12 10.60 -8.86
C MET A 258 18.37 11.33 -8.38
N PHE A 259 18.39 12.66 -8.50
CA PHE A 259 19.47 13.47 -7.96
C PHE A 259 19.45 13.49 -6.43
N TYR A 260 20.63 13.43 -5.82
CA TYR A 260 20.81 13.56 -4.37
C TYR A 260 21.85 14.61 -4.05
N THR A 261 21.73 15.23 -2.88
CA THR A 261 22.64 16.27 -2.41
C THR A 261 23.71 15.70 -1.49
N SER A 262 24.78 16.47 -1.25
CA SER A 262 25.74 16.16 -0.19
C SER A 262 25.06 16.30 1.19
N ASP A 263 25.46 15.47 2.14
CA ASP A 263 25.00 15.56 3.53
C ASP A 263 25.20 16.99 4.06
N GLY A 264 24.14 17.58 4.63
CA GLY A 264 24.17 18.95 5.18
C GLY A 264 24.24 20.07 4.14
N SER A 265 24.03 19.79 2.85
CA SER A 265 24.11 20.79 1.77
C SER A 265 22.96 20.66 0.78
N SER A 266 22.66 21.75 0.07
CA SER A 266 21.77 21.77 -1.11
C SER A 266 22.49 21.43 -2.42
N ARG A 267 23.83 21.30 -2.40
CA ARG A 267 24.63 20.98 -3.59
C ARG A 267 24.34 19.57 -4.06
N ILE A 268 23.96 19.42 -5.34
CA ILE A 268 23.79 18.12 -5.98
C ILE A 268 25.13 17.40 -6.03
N ALA A 269 25.21 16.24 -5.37
CA ALA A 269 26.42 15.42 -5.30
C ALA A 269 26.47 14.38 -6.42
N GLY A 270 25.31 13.93 -6.89
CA GLY A 270 25.22 12.81 -7.81
C GLY A 270 23.79 12.45 -8.17
N PHE A 271 23.64 11.29 -8.78
CA PHE A 271 22.33 10.70 -9.07
C PHE A 271 22.33 9.20 -8.87
N ALA A 272 21.16 8.65 -8.57
CA ALA A 272 20.88 7.22 -8.66
C ALA A 272 20.02 6.94 -9.90
N PRO A 273 20.38 5.96 -10.73
CA PRO A 273 19.58 5.58 -11.89
C PRO A 273 18.38 4.70 -11.50
N TRP A 274 17.32 4.78 -12.30
CA TRP A 274 16.15 3.87 -12.24
C TRP A 274 15.54 3.76 -10.84
N ALA A 275 15.18 4.92 -10.28
CA ALA A 275 14.71 5.01 -8.91
C ALA A 275 13.19 4.84 -8.82
N SER A 276 12.75 3.96 -7.93
CA SER A 276 11.36 3.58 -7.67
C SER A 276 11.02 3.90 -6.20
N ARG A 277 10.29 4.99 -5.94
CA ARG A 277 9.99 5.54 -4.60
C ARG A 277 8.85 4.79 -3.94
N PHE A 278 9.01 4.43 -2.66
CA PHE A 278 7.95 3.75 -1.91
C PHE A 278 7.59 4.41 -0.58
N THR A 279 8.53 5.00 0.15
CA THR A 279 8.23 5.70 1.42
C THR A 279 9.24 6.80 1.69
N CYS A 280 8.79 7.98 2.12
CA CYS A 280 9.65 9.14 2.43
C CYS A 280 10.81 9.33 1.42
N GLY A 281 12.06 9.38 1.89
CA GLY A 281 13.24 9.48 1.01
C GLY A 281 13.70 8.16 0.38
N ALA A 282 13.02 7.04 0.60
CA ALA A 282 13.48 5.71 0.21
C ALA A 282 13.02 5.33 -1.21
N TYR A 283 13.99 4.87 -1.99
CA TYR A 283 13.81 4.36 -3.34
C TYR A 283 14.52 3.02 -3.48
N ILE A 284 13.96 2.13 -4.30
CA ILE A 284 14.72 1.06 -4.95
C ILE A 284 15.43 1.70 -6.14
N HIS A 285 16.76 1.62 -6.21
CA HIS A 285 17.52 2.27 -7.28
C HIS A 285 18.82 1.54 -7.60
N GLY A 286 19.43 1.84 -8.75
CA GLY A 286 20.70 1.27 -9.20
C GLY A 286 21.92 1.80 -8.43
N VAL A 287 23.13 1.52 -8.87
CA VAL A 287 24.32 2.00 -8.16
C VAL A 287 24.40 3.53 -8.22
N PRO A 288 24.45 4.24 -7.08
CA PRO A 288 24.53 5.70 -7.08
C PRO A 288 25.87 6.18 -7.65
N VAL A 289 25.83 7.26 -8.43
CA VAL A 289 26.98 7.84 -9.11
C VAL A 289 27.27 9.21 -8.50
N ASN A 290 28.44 9.38 -7.88
CA ASN A 290 28.91 10.62 -7.25
C ASN A 290 29.35 11.69 -8.26
N ASN A 291 28.59 11.83 -9.35
CA ASN A 291 28.75 12.86 -10.36
C ASN A 291 27.40 13.04 -11.08
N PRO A 292 26.78 14.23 -11.05
CA PRO A 292 25.48 14.47 -11.71
C PRO A 292 25.49 14.21 -13.23
N LYS A 293 26.67 14.33 -13.86
CA LYS A 293 26.91 14.07 -15.30
C LYS A 293 27.61 12.74 -15.55
N GLY A 294 27.77 11.91 -14.51
CA GLY A 294 28.44 10.63 -14.61
C GLY A 294 27.65 9.60 -15.43
N LYS A 295 28.33 8.52 -15.80
CA LYS A 295 27.72 7.36 -16.46
C LYS A 295 27.16 6.40 -15.41
N ILE A 296 26.12 5.66 -15.79
CA ILE A 296 25.53 4.61 -14.94
C ILE A 296 26.61 3.56 -14.65
N VAL A 297 26.79 3.25 -13.36
CA VAL A 297 27.64 2.15 -12.90
C VAL A 297 26.76 0.92 -12.74
N GLU A 298 27.18 -0.21 -13.30
CA GLU A 298 26.34 -1.41 -13.31
C GLU A 298 26.24 -2.08 -11.94
N TYR A 299 27.38 -2.30 -11.28
CA TYR A 299 27.45 -3.12 -10.07
C TYR A 299 28.35 -2.48 -9.01
N SER A 300 28.07 -2.78 -7.74
CA SER A 300 28.88 -2.38 -6.59
C SER A 300 29.15 -3.60 -5.71
N HIS A 301 30.40 -3.78 -5.30
CA HIS A 301 30.82 -4.84 -4.37
C HIS A 301 30.16 -4.73 -2.98
N SER A 302 29.50 -3.60 -2.68
CA SER A 302 28.74 -3.45 -1.44
C SER A 302 27.38 -4.14 -1.46
N LEU A 303 26.84 -4.50 -2.63
CA LEU A 303 25.52 -5.13 -2.75
C LEU A 303 25.50 -6.48 -2.01
N GLY A 304 24.44 -6.75 -1.26
CA GLY A 304 24.31 -7.98 -0.49
C GLY A 304 25.17 -8.04 0.80
N THR A 305 25.88 -6.96 1.16
CA THR A 305 26.81 -7.00 2.30
C THR A 305 26.14 -6.63 3.63
N THR A 306 26.21 -5.36 4.02
CA THR A 306 25.56 -4.78 5.20
C THR A 306 24.82 -3.52 4.77
N PRO A 307 23.89 -3.00 5.59
CA PRO A 307 23.24 -1.73 5.27
C PRO A 307 24.26 -0.59 5.06
N ARG A 308 24.09 0.20 4.00
CA ARG A 308 25.02 1.30 3.62
C ARG A 308 24.34 2.58 3.17
N SER A 309 23.08 2.53 2.76
CA SER A 309 22.42 3.65 2.11
C SER A 309 21.86 4.66 3.12
N HIS A 310 21.36 5.78 2.61
CA HIS A 310 20.56 6.75 3.35
C HIS A 310 19.08 6.40 3.16
N MET A 311 18.61 5.32 3.80
CA MET A 311 17.23 4.78 3.74
C MET A 311 16.84 3.98 2.48
N CYS A 312 17.49 4.20 1.33
CA CYS A 312 17.19 3.54 0.05
C CYS A 312 17.59 2.05 -0.03
N VAL A 313 17.12 1.37 -1.06
CA VAL A 313 17.51 0.00 -1.41
C VAL A 313 18.34 0.02 -2.69
N ARG A 314 19.65 -0.18 -2.55
CA ARG A 314 20.62 -0.16 -3.65
C ARG A 314 20.68 -1.51 -4.34
N ASN A 315 20.76 -1.49 -5.66
CA ASN A 315 20.75 -2.67 -6.52
C ASN A 315 21.82 -2.55 -7.61
N ALA A 316 22.08 -3.66 -8.31
CA ALA A 316 22.67 -3.58 -9.64
C ALA A 316 21.80 -2.67 -10.52
N SER A 317 22.39 -1.83 -11.36
CA SER A 317 21.63 -0.85 -12.13
C SER A 317 20.71 -1.49 -13.15
N SER A 318 21.10 -2.61 -13.75
CA SER A 318 20.21 -3.44 -14.59
C SER A 318 19.02 -4.01 -13.80
N HIS A 319 19.23 -4.54 -12.58
CA HIS A 319 18.13 -5.03 -11.74
C HIS A 319 17.18 -3.89 -11.32
N ALA A 320 17.72 -2.74 -10.95
CA ALA A 320 16.90 -1.56 -10.66
C ALA A 320 16.09 -1.12 -11.88
N LYS A 321 16.68 -1.19 -13.08
CA LYS A 321 15.95 -0.94 -14.33
C LYS A 321 14.83 -1.95 -14.55
N PHE A 322 15.07 -3.24 -14.28
CA PHE A 322 14.04 -4.27 -14.35
C PHE A 322 12.84 -3.93 -13.45
N VAL A 323 13.06 -3.59 -12.18
CA VAL A 323 11.98 -3.15 -11.26
C VAL A 323 11.31 -1.86 -11.78
N TYR A 324 12.11 -0.90 -12.27
CA TYR A 324 11.62 0.35 -12.82
C TYR A 324 10.74 0.17 -14.07
N ASP A 325 11.04 -0.79 -14.94
CA ASP A 325 10.26 -1.01 -16.16
C ASP A 325 9.00 -1.83 -15.84
N ASN A 326 9.13 -2.88 -15.03
CA ASN A 326 8.11 -3.93 -14.92
C ASN A 326 7.12 -3.76 -13.76
N CYS A 327 7.51 -3.12 -12.64
CA CYS A 327 6.62 -3.01 -11.47
C CYS A 327 5.76 -1.75 -11.53
N PRO A 328 4.45 -1.79 -11.83
CA PRO A 328 3.62 -0.59 -12.01
C PRO A 328 3.46 0.24 -10.72
N THR A 329 3.54 1.56 -10.84
CA THR A 329 3.23 2.47 -9.72
C THR A 329 1.76 2.35 -9.33
N LEU A 330 1.46 2.46 -8.03
CA LEU A 330 0.12 2.35 -7.43
C LEU A 330 -0.53 0.97 -7.57
N ALA A 331 0.21 -0.04 -8.05
CA ALA A 331 -0.22 -1.44 -8.11
C ALA A 331 0.91 -2.42 -7.71
N THR A 332 2.01 -1.89 -7.15
CA THR A 332 3.13 -2.66 -6.61
C THR A 332 3.30 -2.37 -5.14
N LEU A 333 3.38 -3.40 -4.31
CA LEU A 333 3.73 -3.28 -2.88
C LEU A 333 5.20 -3.57 -2.65
N ILE A 334 5.83 -2.77 -1.81
CA ILE A 334 7.19 -2.97 -1.31
C ILE A 334 7.07 -3.41 0.14
N VAL A 335 7.50 -4.64 0.41
CA VAL A 335 7.43 -5.25 1.74
C VAL A 335 8.83 -5.32 2.30
N VAL A 336 9.08 -4.67 3.42
CA VAL A 336 10.40 -4.66 4.06
C VAL A 336 10.36 -5.51 5.33
N ILE A 337 11.15 -6.58 5.35
CA ILE A 337 11.26 -7.57 6.42
C ILE A 337 12.68 -7.62 7.00
N GLU A 338 12.84 -8.37 8.09
CA GLU A 338 14.13 -8.72 8.69
C GLU A 338 14.14 -10.15 9.25
#